data_AF-X1GW89-F1
#
_entry.id   AF-X1GW89-F1
#
_cell.length_a   1.000
_cell.length_b   1.000
_cell.length_c   1.000
_cell.angle_alpha   90.00
_cell.angle_beta   90.00
_cell.angle_gamma   90.00
#
_symmetry.space_group_name_H-M   'P 1'
#
loop_
_entity.id
_entity.type
_entity.pdbx_description
1 polymer ?
#
loop_
_entity_poly.entity_id
_entity_poly.type
_entity_poly.pdbx_seq_one_letter_code
_entity_poly.pdbx_strand_id
1 'polypeptide(L)' 'LSEYENITVQLKKKKTKLILGNDQFSQKLKTFQNYSAKLGKFGNLEYVDLRFPDRFIIKPEKNPYRTRIPKPKKEAN' A
#
# COMPACT_ATOMS: atom_id res chain seq x y z
N LEU A 1 -12.99 -2.33 -12.42
CA LEU A 1 -13.16 -1.15 -13.28
C LEU A 1 -11.94 -0.26 -13.08
N SER A 2 -11.04 -0.15 -14.05
CA SER A 2 -10.06 0.94 -14.05
C SER A 2 -10.80 2.14 -14.62
N GLU A 3 -11.12 3.11 -13.76
CA GLU A 3 -11.64 4.38 -14.25
C GLU A 3 -10.65 4.98 -15.26
N TYR A 4 -11.16 5.45 -16.38
CA TYR A 4 -10.37 6.06 -17.46
C TYR A 4 -9.38 7.09 -16.87
N GLU A 5 -8.16 7.12 -17.40
CA GLU A 5 -7.09 8.08 -17.05
C GLU A 5 -6.32 7.88 -15.72
N ASN A 6 -6.45 6.75 -15.02
CA ASN A 6 -5.65 6.51 -13.82
C ASN A 6 -4.25 5.93 -14.11
N ILE A 7 -3.21 6.62 -13.68
CA ILE A 7 -1.82 6.16 -13.74
C ILE A 7 -1.44 5.40 -12.46
N THR A 8 -0.92 4.18 -12.65
CA THR A 8 -0.25 3.42 -11.60
C THR A 8 1.20 3.19 -12.00
N VAL A 9 2.14 3.47 -11.11
CA VAL A 9 3.57 3.25 -11.34
C VAL A 9 4.10 2.21 -10.37
N GLN A 10 5.05 1.39 -10.83
CA GLN A 10 5.77 0.44 -9.99
C GLN A 10 7.25 0.82 -9.96
N LEU A 11 7.83 0.91 -8.76
CA LEU A 11 9.24 1.23 -8.62
C LEU A 11 10.09 0.01 -8.99
N LYS A 12 11.11 0.17 -9.86
CA LYS A 12 11.93 -0.96 -10.38
C LYS A 12 12.45 -1.91 -9.30
N LYS A 13 12.80 -1.40 -8.12
CA LYS A 13 13.40 -2.17 -7.01
C LYS A 13 12.39 -2.58 -5.93
N LYS A 14 11.12 -2.17 -6.02
CA LYS A 14 10.11 -2.47 -4.99
C LYS A 14 8.82 -2.95 -5.65
N LYS A 15 8.23 -4.02 -5.09
CA LYS A 15 6.94 -4.54 -5.58
C LYS A 15 5.75 -3.61 -5.32
N THR A 16 5.95 -2.57 -4.49
CA THR A 16 4.94 -1.57 -4.18
C THR A 16 4.48 -0.82 -5.42
N LYS A 17 3.16 -0.86 -5.65
CA LYS A 17 2.46 -0.08 -6.67
C LYS A 17 2.05 1.27 -6.10
N LEU A 18 2.33 2.36 -6.81
CA LEU A 18 1.86 3.69 -6.46
C LEU A 18 0.71 4.07 -7.40
N ILE A 19 -0.48 4.25 -6.85
CA ILE A 19 -1.66 4.69 -7.60
C ILE A 19 -1.67 6.21 -7.55
N LEU A 20 -1.43 6.88 -8.67
CA LEU A 20 -1.28 8.32 -8.74
C LEU A 20 -2.59 9.03 -9.09
N GLY A 21 -3.50 8.38 -9.78
CA GLY A 21 -4.68 9.05 -10.35
C GLY A 21 -4.39 9.61 -11.73
N ASN A 22 -5.08 10.68 -12.11
CA ASN A 22 -4.98 11.31 -13.42
C ASN A 22 -4.23 12.66 -13.43
N ASP A 23 -3.81 13.16 -12.27
CA ASP A 23 -3.18 14.49 -12.14
C ASP A 23 -2.04 14.56 -11.12
N GLN A 24 -1.36 15.72 -11.08
CA GLN A 24 -0.40 16.11 -10.02
C GLN A 24 0.72 15.09 -9.72
N PHE A 25 1.15 14.33 -10.73
CA PHE A 25 2.09 13.21 -10.60
C PHE A 25 3.37 13.59 -9.85
N SER A 26 4.03 14.69 -10.26
CA SER A 26 5.28 15.14 -9.65
C SER A 26 5.12 15.49 -8.17
N GLN A 27 4.01 16.13 -7.80
CA GLN A 27 3.74 16.47 -6.42
C GLN A 27 3.48 15.22 -5.58
N LYS A 28 2.63 14.30 -6.07
CA LYS A 28 2.33 13.03 -5.40
C LYS A 28 3.58 12.18 -5.19
N LEU A 29 4.47 12.11 -6.18
CA LEU A 29 5.75 11.40 -6.06
C LEU A 29 6.68 12.04 -5.03
N LYS A 30 6.79 13.38 -4.99
CA LYS A 30 7.55 14.09 -3.96
C LYS A 30 6.98 13.83 -2.57
N THR A 31 5.66 13.90 -2.42
CA THR A 31 5.02 13.60 -1.13
C THR A 31 5.30 12.16 -0.72
N PHE A 32 5.15 11.19 -1.61
CA PHE A 32 5.52 9.80 -1.30
C PHE A 32 6.98 9.65 -0.84
N GLN A 33 7.92 10.33 -1.50
CA GLN A 33 9.33 10.33 -1.08
C GLN A 33 9.52 10.90 0.33
N ASN A 34 8.89 12.03 0.65
CA ASN A 34 8.96 12.67 1.96
C ASN A 34 8.40 11.77 3.09
N TYR A 35 7.38 10.97 2.79
CA TYR A 35 6.75 10.08 3.77
C TYR A 35 7.28 8.63 3.73
N SER A 36 8.18 8.30 2.80
CA SER A 36 8.67 6.94 2.58
C SER A 36 9.29 6.31 3.83
N ALA A 37 10.02 7.10 4.63
CA ALA A 37 10.59 6.63 5.90
C ALA A 37 9.50 6.27 6.92
N LYS A 38 8.47 7.11 7.05
CA LYS A 38 7.32 6.85 7.92
C LYS A 38 6.50 5.65 7.47
N LEU A 39 6.40 5.42 6.16
CA LEU A 39 5.72 4.26 5.59
C LEU A 39 6.49 2.96 5.82
N GLY A 40 7.82 3.02 5.97
CA GLY A 40 8.67 1.86 6.27
C GLY A 40 8.27 1.10 7.54
N LYS A 41 7.63 1.74 8.52
CA LYS A 41 7.14 1.09 9.75
C LYS A 41 6.05 0.03 9.50
N PHE A 42 5.38 0.08 8.34
CA PHE A 42 4.36 -0.88 7.94
C PHE A 42 4.94 -2.07 7.17
N GLY A 43 6.25 -2.11 6.96
CA GLY A 43 6.93 -3.15 6.19
C GLY A 43 6.72 -2.99 4.69
N ASN A 44 6.78 -4.11 3.96
CA ASN A 44 6.52 -4.11 2.53
C ASN A 44 5.05 -3.78 2.25
N LEU A 45 4.83 -2.92 1.27
CA LEU A 45 3.50 -2.49 0.85
C LEU A 45 3.20 -3.06 -0.53
N GLU A 46 2.01 -3.62 -0.70
CA GLU A 46 1.47 -4.06 -1.98
C GLU A 46 1.13 -2.84 -2.85
N TYR A 47 0.45 -1.85 -2.26
CA TYR A 47 0.20 -0.56 -2.90
C TYR A 47 0.13 0.60 -1.92
N VAL A 48 0.33 1.80 -2.48
CA VAL A 48 0.03 3.10 -1.87
C VAL A 48 -0.84 3.90 -2.84
N ASP A 49 -1.99 4.35 -2.37
CA ASP A 49 -2.89 5.23 -3.11
C ASP A 49 -2.66 6.69 -2.73
N LEU A 50 -2.29 7.48 -3.73
CA LEU A 50 -1.94 8.90 -3.62
C LEU A 50 -3.00 9.81 -4.27
N ARG A 51 -4.16 9.24 -4.67
CA ARG A 51 -5.24 10.00 -5.31
C ARG A 51 -5.93 10.99 -4.37
N PHE A 52 -5.85 10.74 -3.07
CA PHE A 52 -6.47 11.58 -2.06
C PHE A 52 -5.48 12.65 -1.59
N PRO A 53 -5.81 13.95 -1.67
CA PRO A 53 -4.88 15.03 -1.38
C PRO A 53 -4.37 15.02 0.07
N ASP A 54 -5.24 14.66 1.03
CA ASP A 54 -4.93 14.78 2.46
C ASP A 54 -4.54 13.46 3.13
N ARG A 55 -4.55 12.34 2.40
CA ARG A 55 -4.33 11.02 3.02
C ARG A 55 -3.72 10.01 2.06
N PHE A 56 -3.01 9.05 2.64
CA PHE A 56 -2.54 7.87 1.93
C PHE A 56 -3.36 6.65 2.34
N ILE A 57 -3.82 5.90 1.35
CA ILE A 57 -4.35 4.56 1.60
C ILE A 57 -3.22 3.59 1.32
N ILE A 58 -2.84 2.81 2.33
CA ILE A 58 -1.78 1.81 2.20
C ILE A 58 -2.35 0.42 2.36
N LYS A 59 -1.84 -0.51 1.55
CA LYS A 59 -2.07 -1.94 1.74
C LYS A 59 -0.73 -2.61 2.01
N PRO A 60 -0.48 -3.05 3.25
CA PRO A 60 0.66 -3.91 3.54
C PRO A 60 0.58 -5.20 2.73
N GLU A 61 1.73 -5.72 2.30
CA GLU A 61 1.76 -7.08 1.77
C GLU A 61 1.24 -8.05 2.84
N LYS A 62 0.39 -9.01 2.44
CA LYS A 62 -0.04 -10.07 3.35
C LYS A 62 1.20 -10.80 3.83
N ASN A 63 1.58 -10.59 5.09
CA ASN A 63 2.62 -11.39 5.72
C ASN A 63 2.02 -12.79 5.96
N PRO A 64 2.50 -13.85 5.28
CA PRO A 64 1.97 -15.20 5.46
C PRO A 64 2.14 -15.70 6.91
N TYR A 65 3.01 -15.08 7.70
CA TYR A 65 3.28 -15.45 9.09
C TYR A 65 2.34 -14.78 10.11
N ARG A 66 1.52 -13.77 9.74
CA ARG A 66 0.60 -13.10 10.68
C ARG A 66 -0.75 -13.81 10.85
N THR A 67 -1.08 -14.77 10.00
CA THR A 67 -2.39 -15.45 9.99
C THR A 67 -2.40 -16.81 10.68
N ARG A 68 -1.46 -17.08 11.59
CA ARG A 68 -1.61 -18.20 12.54
C ARG A 68 -2.29 -17.68 13.79
N ILE A 69 -3.59 -17.37 13.69
CA ILE A 69 -4.44 -17.36 14.88
C ILE A 69 -4.54 -18.84 15.27
N PRO A 70 -4.02 -19.28 16.43
CA PRO A 70 -4.25 -20.65 16.89
C PRO A 70 -5.76 -20.80 17.02
N LYS A 71 -6.37 -21.73 16.27
CA LYS A 71 -7.76 -22.09 16.51
C LYS A 71 -7.85 -22.56 17.97
N PRO A 72 -8.76 -22.02 18.80
CA PRO A 72 -8.98 -22.57 20.12
C PRO A 72 -9.34 -24.05 19.92
N LYS A 73 -8.65 -24.94 20.64
CA LYS A 73 -9.05 -26.35 20.70
C LYS A 73 -10.48 -26.34 21.24
N LYS A 74 -11.43 -26.84 20.45
CA LYS A 74 -12.76 -27.16 20.97
C LYS A 74 -12.54 -28.15 22.12
N GLU A 75 -12.88 -27.75 23.33
CA GLU A 75 -13.06 -28.71 24.43
C GLU A 75 -14.19 -29.65 23.99
N ALA A 76 -13.86 -30.93 23.88
CA ALA A 76 -14.83 -31.98 23.69
C ALA A 76 -15.55 -32.20 25.02
N ASN A 77 -16.87 -32.21 24.99
CA ASN A 77 -17.74 -32.63 26.07
C ASN A 77 -18.37 -33.97 25.66
#